data_AF-A0A8T3WW36-F1
#
_entry.id   AF-A0A8T3WW36-F1
#
_cell.length_a   1.000
_cell.length_b   1.000
_cell.length_c   1.000
_cell.angle_alpha   90.00
_cell.angle_beta   90.00
_cell.angle_gamma   90.00
#
_symmetry.space_group_name_H-M   'P 1'
#
loop_
_entity.id
_entity.type
_entity.pdbx_description
1 polymer ?
#
loop_
_entity_poly.entity_id
_entity_poly.type
_entity_poly.pdbx_seq_one_letter_code
_entity_poly.pdbx_strand_id
1 'polypeptide(L)'
;MFEYLIILLTLFLITFILEKVYHIHLYKSKRERAEIVGIFFIIGIIWDSFAISRGHWIFPPENNLGIIIGVMPLEEYLFILIIPYFVITLYRLIDSKFKKTSKK
;
A
#
# COMPACT_ATOMS: atom_id res chain seq x y z
N MET A 1 19.95 -6.18 -0.90
CA MET A 1 19.97 -4.72 -0.61
C MET A 1 18.81 -3.92 -1.21
N PHE A 2 18.10 -4.39 -2.26
CA PHE A 2 16.97 -3.64 -2.85
C PHE A 2 15.68 -4.45 -3.02
N GLU A 3 15.67 -5.67 -2.51
CA GLU A 3 14.61 -6.64 -2.74
C GLU A 3 13.27 -6.10 -2.23
N TYR A 4 13.26 -5.46 -1.07
CA TYR A 4 12.04 -4.92 -0.50
C TYR A 4 11.46 -3.77 -1.34
N LEU A 5 12.29 -2.80 -1.73
CA LEU A 5 11.86 -1.72 -2.62
C LEU A 5 11.37 -2.28 -3.96
N ILE A 6 12.10 -3.23 -4.56
CA ILE A 6 11.73 -3.84 -5.85
C ILE A 6 10.36 -4.50 -5.75
N ILE A 7 10.09 -5.25 -4.67
CA ILE A 7 8.79 -5.89 -4.42
C ILE A 7 7.68 -4.83 -4.34
N LEU A 8 7.90 -3.75 -3.57
CA LEU A 8 6.92 -2.68 -3.41
C LEU A 8 6.63 -1.97 -4.73
N LEU A 9 7.65 -1.60 -5.50
CA LEU A 9 7.49 -0.94 -6.79
C LEU A 9 6.82 -1.87 -7.82
N THR A 10 7.17 -3.15 -7.81
CA THR A 10 6.54 -4.16 -8.67
C THR A 10 5.06 -4.32 -8.34
N LEU A 11 4.72 -4.42 -7.05
CA LEU A 11 3.33 -4.49 -6.60
C LEU A 11 2.56 -3.22 -6.95
N PHE A 12 3.15 -2.05 -6.76
CA PHE A 12 2.54 -0.78 -7.14
C PHE A 12 2.25 -0.74 -8.64
N LEU A 13 3.22 -1.12 -9.48
CA LEU A 13 3.07 -1.15 -10.93
C LEU A 13 1.96 -2.12 -11.36
N ILE A 14 1.94 -3.34 -10.81
CA ILE A 14 0.90 -4.33 -11.07
C ILE A 14 -0.47 -3.78 -10.68
N THR A 15 -0.58 -3.20 -9.47
CA THR A 15 -1.84 -2.63 -8.97
C THR A 15 -2.34 -1.52 -9.88
N PHE A 16 -1.46 -0.62 -10.30
CA PHE A 16 -1.79 0.48 -11.18
C PHE A 16 -2.25 0.01 -12.56
N ILE A 17 -1.57 -1.00 -13.12
CA ILE A 17 -1.99 -1.64 -14.38
C ILE A 17 -3.37 -2.27 -14.22
N LEU A 18 -3.63 -2.99 -13.12
CA LEU A 18 -4.94 -3.59 -12.85
C LEU A 18 -6.05 -2.54 -12.71
N GLU A 19 -5.82 -1.45 -11.98
CA GLU A 19 -6.79 -0.35 -11.85
C GLU A 19 -7.15 0.21 -13.23
N LYS A 20 -6.15 0.42 -14.09
CA LYS A 20 -6.33 1.00 -15.43
C LYS A 20 -6.99 0.03 -16.42
N VAL A 21 -6.53 -1.22 -16.49
CA VAL A 21 -7.03 -2.24 -17.44
C VAL A 21 -8.48 -2.62 -17.14
N TYR A 22 -8.84 -2.73 -15.87
CA TYR A 22 -10.18 -3.12 -15.45
C TYR A 22 -11.09 -1.93 -15.12
N HIS A 23 -10.62 -0.69 -15.35
CA HIS A 23 -11.36 0.54 -15.10
C HIS A 23 -11.99 0.60 -13.69
N ILE A 24 -11.24 0.18 -12.68
CA ILE A 24 -11.71 0.05 -11.30
C ILE A 24 -11.74 1.43 -10.65
N HIS A 25 -12.92 1.99 -10.44
CA HIS A 25 -13.08 3.32 -9.82
C HIS A 25 -13.08 3.26 -8.29
N LEU A 26 -11.90 3.21 -7.66
CA LEU A 26 -11.77 2.96 -6.21
C LEU A 26 -12.43 4.06 -5.36
N TYR A 27 -12.35 5.30 -5.83
CA TYR A 27 -12.83 6.50 -5.15
C TYR A 27 -13.76 7.28 -6.07
N LYS A 28 -14.68 8.07 -5.52
CA LYS A 28 -15.59 8.91 -6.31
C LYS A 28 -14.88 10.15 -6.85
N SER A 29 -13.88 10.66 -6.13
CA SER A 29 -13.12 11.84 -6.55
C SER A 29 -11.62 11.74 -6.20
N LYS A 30 -10.80 12.55 -6.89
CA LYS A 30 -9.36 12.66 -6.58
C LYS A 30 -9.12 13.21 -5.16
N ARG A 31 -10.00 14.08 -4.67
CA ARG A 31 -9.93 14.66 -3.33
C ARG A 31 -10.18 13.60 -2.26
N GLU A 32 -11.25 12.82 -2.41
CA GLU A 32 -11.56 11.71 -1.51
C GLU A 32 -10.41 10.68 -1.46
N ARG A 33 -9.79 10.36 -2.62
CA ARG A 33 -8.60 9.51 -2.66
C ARG A 33 -7.47 10.08 -1.80
N ALA A 34 -7.17 11.37 -1.94
CA ALA A 34 -6.09 12.01 -1.19
C ALA A 34 -6.40 12.08 0.31
N GLU A 35 -7.64 12.40 0.69
CA GLU A 35 -8.08 12.49 2.09
C GLU A 35 -8.01 11.11 2.77
N ILE A 36 -8.59 10.08 2.15
CA ILE A 36 -8.59 8.72 2.72
C ILE A 36 -7.17 8.18 2.81
N VAL A 37 -6.40 8.25 1.72
CA VAL A 37 -5.00 7.77 1.71
C VAL A 37 -4.17 8.54 2.74
N GLY A 38 -4.34 9.86 2.85
CA GLY A 38 -3.64 10.68 3.83
C GLY A 38 -3.97 10.29 5.27
N ILE A 39 -5.24 10.07 5.59
CA ILE A 39 -5.67 9.63 6.92
C ILE A 39 -5.05 8.27 7.28
N PHE A 40 -5.17 7.28 6.39
CA PHE A 40 -4.58 5.96 6.60
C PHE A 40 -3.06 6.01 6.73
N PHE A 41 -2.41 6.85 5.93
CA PHE A 41 -0.96 7.04 5.99
C PHE A 41 -0.51 7.61 7.33
N ILE A 42 -1.19 8.64 7.83
CA ILE A 42 -0.88 9.24 9.14
C ILE A 42 -1.08 8.22 10.26
N ILE A 43 -2.20 7.51 10.26
CA ILE A 43 -2.49 6.49 11.27
C ILE A 43 -1.42 5.38 11.23
N GLY A 44 -1.08 4.89 10.03
CA GLY A 44 -0.06 3.87 9.83
C GLY A 44 1.31 4.29 10.35
N ILE A 45 1.75 5.51 10.02
CA ILE A 45 3.03 6.05 10.52
C ILE A 45 3.05 6.09 12.05
N ILE A 46 1.98 6.61 12.67
CA ILE A 46 1.93 6.74 14.13
C ILE A 46 2.00 5.36 14.79
N TRP A 47 1.24 4.39 14.28
CA TRP A 47 1.20 3.05 14.81
C TRP A 47 2.55 2.33 14.66
N ASP A 48 3.13 2.32 13.46
CA ASP A 48 4.39 1.62 13.20
C ASP A 48 5.55 2.29 13.93
N SER A 49 5.59 3.62 13.95
CA SER A 49 6.60 4.36 14.74
C SER A 49 6.51 4.02 16.22
N PHE A 50 5.29 3.94 16.77
CA PHE A 50 5.08 3.51 18.15
C PHE A 50 5.59 2.08 18.37
N ALA A 51 5.22 1.13 17.51
CA ALA A 51 5.62 -0.27 17.64
C ALA A 51 7.15 -0.46 17.56
N ILE A 52 7.82 0.24 16.64
CA ILE A 52 9.28 0.23 16.49
C ILE A 52 9.95 0.86 17.71
N SER A 53 9.44 2.00 18.20
CA SER A 53 10.00 2.65 19.39
C SER A 53 9.92 1.79 20.65
N ARG A 54 8.97 0.84 20.69
CA ARG A 54 8.79 -0.14 21.77
C ARG A 54 9.60 -1.42 21.56
N GLY A 55 10.36 -1.52 20.46
CA GLY A 55 11.15 -2.70 20.13
C GLY A 55 10.30 -3.92 19.76
N HIS A 56 9.04 -3.74 19.38
CA HIS A 56 8.20 -4.87 18.96
C HIS A 56 8.68 -5.48 17.64
N TRP A 57 9.36 -4.71 16.78
CA TRP A 57 9.84 -5.10 15.45
C TRP A 57 11.11 -4.32 15.13
N ILE A 58 12.06 -4.95 14.43
CA ILE A 58 13.34 -4.35 14.02
C ILE A 58 13.53 -4.62 12.54
N PHE A 59 13.96 -3.61 11.80
CA PHE A 59 14.25 -3.71 10.37
C PHE A 59 15.75 -3.84 10.15
N PRO A 60 16.26 -5.03 9.77
CA PRO A 60 17.67 -5.20 9.51
C PRO A 60 18.09 -4.37 8.29
N PRO A 61 19.23 -3.63 8.37
CA PRO A 61 19.66 -2.70 7.33
C PRO A 61 20.10 -3.37 6.01
N GLU A 62 20.20 -4.70 5.99
CA GLU A 62 20.74 -5.48 4.87
C GLU A 62 19.77 -5.56 3.67
N ASN A 63 18.47 -5.36 3.92
CA ASN A 63 17.39 -5.55 2.94
C ASN A 63 16.68 -4.26 2.53
N ASN A 64 17.10 -3.11 3.07
CA ASN A 64 16.53 -1.80 2.77
C ASN A 64 17.60 -0.85 2.21
N LEU A 65 17.16 0.27 1.63
CA LEU A 65 18.00 1.30 1.04
C LEU A 65 18.94 2.01 2.03
N GLY A 66 18.81 1.73 3.33
CA GLY A 66 19.49 2.46 4.39
C GLY A 66 18.96 3.90 4.59
N ILE A 67 17.91 4.31 3.87
CA ILE A 67 17.26 5.61 4.05
C ILE A 67 16.26 5.49 5.18
N ILE A 68 16.61 6.07 6.34
CA ILE A 68 15.75 6.10 7.53
C ILE A 68 15.16 7.50 7.68
N ILE A 69 13.84 7.57 7.81
CA ILE A 69 13.11 8.81 8.12
C ILE A 69 12.47 8.61 9.49
N GLY A 70 12.78 9.49 10.45
CA GLY A 70 12.34 9.30 11.84
C GLY A 70 12.90 8.01 12.43
N VAL A 71 12.04 7.01 12.69
CA VAL A 71 12.39 5.73 13.32
C VAL A 71 12.30 4.54 12.39
N MET A 72 11.89 4.72 11.13
CA MET A 72 11.60 3.62 10.21
C MET A 72 12.20 3.85 8.81
N PRO A 73 12.51 2.76 8.07
CA PRO A 73 13.06 2.90 6.72
C PRO A 73 12.00 3.41 5.73
N LEU A 74 12.44 4.05 4.65
CA LEU A 74 11.59 4.60 3.59
C LEU A 74 10.56 3.58 3.06
N GLU A 75 10.95 2.32 2.99
CA GLU A 75 10.13 1.23 2.49
C GLU A 75 8.88 1.00 3.34
N GLU A 76 8.90 1.26 4.64
CA GLU A 76 7.68 1.14 5.48
C GLU A 76 6.65 2.20 5.12
N TYR A 77 7.08 3.43 4.84
CA TYR A 77 6.19 4.47 4.34
C TYR A 77 5.55 4.07 3.00
N LEU A 78 6.34 3.47 2.12
CA LEU A 78 5.83 2.95 0.84
C LEU A 78 4.88 1.77 1.05
N PHE A 79 5.17 0.88 2.00
CA PHE A 79 4.32 -0.25 2.36
C PHE A 79 2.93 0.20 2.83
N ILE A 80 2.88 1.19 3.74
CA ILE A 80 1.64 1.77 4.28
C ILE A 80 0.76 2.34 3.14
N LEU A 81 1.36 2.83 2.05
CA LEU A 81 0.63 3.36 0.90
C LEU A 81 0.23 2.27 -0.11
N ILE A 82 1.18 1.40 -0.46
CA ILE A 82 1.05 0.47 -1.59
C ILE A 82 0.19 -0.73 -1.24
N ILE A 83 0.35 -1.29 -0.04
CA ILE A 83 -0.34 -2.53 0.33
C ILE A 83 -1.84 -2.34 0.48
N PRO A 84 -2.36 -1.33 1.21
CA PRO A 84 -3.80 -1.09 1.25
C PRO A 84 -4.39 -0.81 -0.13
N TYR A 85 -3.67 -0.05 -0.96
CA TYR A 85 -4.07 0.22 -2.35
C TYR A 85 -4.18 -1.07 -3.19
N PHE A 86 -3.21 -1.98 -3.08
CA PHE A 86 -3.23 -3.28 -3.73
C PHE A 86 -4.41 -4.14 -3.27
N VAL A 87 -4.61 -4.26 -1.95
CA VAL A 87 -5.68 -5.07 -1.35
C VAL A 87 -7.05 -4.59 -1.80
N ILE A 88 -7.32 -3.28 -1.73
CA ILE A 88 -8.61 -2.71 -2.15
C ILE A 88 -8.83 -2.92 -3.65
N THR A 89 -7.79 -2.75 -4.48
CA THR A 89 -7.88 -2.98 -5.93
C THR A 89 -8.23 -4.43 -6.24
N LEU A 90 -7.55 -5.39 -5.61
CA LEU A 90 -7.85 -6.81 -5.77
C LEU A 90 -9.25 -7.17 -5.30
N TYR A 91 -9.66 -6.68 -4.13
CA TYR A 91 -11.00 -6.92 -3.60
C TYR A 91 -12.07 -6.48 -4.60
N ARG A 92 -11.94 -5.27 -5.17
CA ARG A 92 -12.92 -4.75 -6.14
C ARG A 92 -12.88 -5.50 -7.48
N LEU A 93 -11.70 -5.93 -7.93
CA LEU A 93 -11.58 -6.77 -9.10
C LEU A 93 -12.37 -8.07 -8.92
N ILE A 94 -12.19 -8.73 -7.77
CA ILE A 94 -12.85 -9.99 -7.45
C ILE A 94 -14.38 -9.79 -7.32
N ASP A 95 -14.83 -8.78 -6.55
CA ASP A 95 -16.25 -8.44 -6.40
C ASP A 95 -16.92 -8.16 -7.75
N SER A 96 -16.25 -7.42 -8.64
CA SER A 96 -16.78 -7.13 -9.98
C SER A 96 -16.97 -8.39 -10.83
N LYS A 97 -16.08 -9.38 -10.70
CA LYS A 97 -16.18 -10.66 -11.42
C LYS A 97 -17.32 -11.50 -10.87
N PHE A 98 -17.47 -11.60 -9.54
CA PHE A 98 -18.58 -12.35 -8.93
C PHE A 98 -19.95 -11.77 -9.29
N LYS A 99 -20.11 -10.44 -9.27
CA LYS A 99 -21.37 -9.78 -9.69
C LYS A 99 -21.72 -10.03 -11.15
N LYS A 100 -20.72 -10.12 -12.02
CA LYS A 100 -20.91 -10.40 -13.45
C LYS A 100 -21.35 -11.86 -13.68
N THR A 101 -20.82 -12.80 -12.90
CA THR A 101 -21.19 -14.22 -12.97
C THR A 101 -22.60 -14.49 -12.46
N SER A 102 -23.06 -13.79 -11.43
CA SER A 102 -24.43 -13.95 -10.87
C SER A 102 -25.56 -13.38 -11.76
N LYS A 103 -25.25 -12.62 -12.80
CA LYS A 103 -26.23 -12.01 -13.72
C LYS A 103 -26.42 -12.78 -15.04
N LYS A 104 -25.74 -13.91 -15.21
CA LYS A 104 -25.94 -14.86 -16.31
C LYS A 104 -26.74 -16.05 -15.81
#